data_AF-A0A1M6BX95-F1
#
_entry.id   AF-A0A1M6BX95-F1
#
_cell.length_a   1.000
_cell.length_b   1.000
_cell.length_c   1.000
_cell.angle_alpha   90.00
_cell.angle_beta   90.00
_cell.angle_gamma   90.00
#
_symmetry.space_group_name_H-M   'P 1'
#
loop_
_entity.id
_entity.type
_entity.pdbx_description
1 polymer ?
#
loop_
_entity_poly.entity_id
_entity_poly.type
_entity_poly.pdbx_seq_one_letter_code
_entity_poly.pdbx_strand_id
1 'polypeptide(L)' 'MLALGADAVLVGRPVLHGLAVAGATGVAHVLNILRTELEAAMVLASCRTVSEIDATRLLTRGENHGR' A
#
# COMPACT_ATOMS: atom_id res chain seq x y z
N MET A 1 -1.66 -5.84 3.81
CA MET A 1 -2.71 -6.64 3.14
C MET A 1 -2.11 -7.53 2.06
N LEU A 2 -1.30 -7.01 1.15
CA LEU A 2 -0.58 -7.84 0.16
C LEU A 2 0.28 -8.92 0.83
N ALA A 3 1.12 -8.53 1.79
CA ALA A 3 1.90 -9.47 2.61
C ALA A 3 1.06 -10.46 3.45
N LEU A 4 -0.25 -10.22 3.60
CA LEU A 4 -1.19 -11.14 4.25
C LEU A 4 -1.89 -12.08 3.24
N GLY A 5 -1.52 -12.02 1.96
CA GLY A 5 -2.06 -12.87 0.90
C GLY A 5 -3.13 -12.23 0.01
N ALA A 6 -3.32 -10.90 0.05
CA ALA A 6 -4.25 -10.23 -0.88
C ALA A 6 -3.57 -9.97 -2.24
N ASP A 7 -4.27 -10.22 -3.34
CA ASP A 7 -3.78 -9.87 -4.69
C ASP A 7 -3.87 -8.36 -4.98
N ALA A 8 -4.87 -7.70 -4.41
CA ALA A 8 -5.11 -6.26 -4.54
C ALA A 8 -5.99 -5.73 -3.39
N VAL A 9 -6.07 -4.40 -3.29
CA VAL A 9 -6.94 -3.69 -2.32
C VAL A 9 -7.64 -2.52 -2.98
N LEU A 10 -8.94 -2.35 -2.69
CA LEU A 10 -9.73 -1.24 -3.21
C LEU A 10 -9.57 0.00 -2.32
N VAL A 11 -9.54 1.18 -2.95
CA VAL A 11 -9.44 2.48 -2.27
C VAL A 11 -10.63 3.35 -2.66
N GLY A 12 -11.51 3.64 -1.69
CA GLY A 12 -12.77 4.38 -1.91
C GLY A 12 -12.67 5.88 -1.62
N ARG A 13 -12.72 6.25 -0.33
CA ARG A 13 -12.82 7.66 0.12
C ARG A 13 -11.76 8.59 -0.50
N PRO A 14 -10.46 8.22 -0.57
CA PRO A 14 -9.46 9.09 -1.21
C PRO A 14 -9.78 9.38 -2.68
N VAL A 15 -10.25 8.38 -3.43
CA VAL A 15 -10.65 8.55 -4.84
C VAL A 15 -11.84 9.48 -4.96
N LEU A 16 -12.86 9.33 -4.09
CA LEU A 16 -14.02 10.23 -4.07
C LEU A 16 -13.66 11.66 -3.68
N HIS A 17 -12.74 11.85 -2.72
CA HIS A 17 -12.27 13.18 -2.36
C HIS A 17 -11.51 13.84 -3.51
N GLY A 18 -10.61 13.11 -4.18
CA GLY A 18 -9.91 13.60 -5.37
C GLY A 18 -10.87 13.99 -6.48
N LEU A 19 -11.90 13.17 -6.71
CA LEU A 19 -12.97 13.45 -7.65
C LEU A 19 -13.72 14.75 -7.30
N ALA A 20 -14.08 14.93 -6.03
CA ALA A 20 -14.80 16.12 -5.57
C ALA A 20 -13.97 17.41 -5.68
N VAL A 21 -12.65 17.33 -5.49
CA VAL A 21 -11.75 18.51 -5.53
C VAL A 21 -11.38 18.93 -6.94
N ALA A 22 -11.01 17.99 -7.81
CA ALA A 22 -10.46 18.31 -9.13
C ALA A 22 -10.88 17.31 -10.23
N GLY A 23 -12.02 16.63 -10.05
CA GLY A 23 -12.53 15.69 -11.04
C GLY A 23 -11.57 14.54 -11.32
N ALA A 24 -11.49 14.13 -12.60
CA ALA A 24 -10.61 13.05 -13.04
C ALA A 24 -9.11 13.34 -12.75
N THR A 25 -8.68 14.60 -12.83
CA THR A 25 -7.30 15.00 -12.51
C THR A 25 -6.99 14.77 -11.03
N GLY A 26 -7.93 15.07 -10.14
CA GLY A 26 -7.77 14.79 -8.71
C GLY A 26 -7.72 13.30 -8.40
N VAL A 27 -8.53 12.48 -9.08
CA VAL A 27 -8.44 11.01 -8.99
C VAL A 27 -7.07 10.51 -9.45
N ALA A 28 -6.59 10.97 -10.61
CA ALA A 28 -5.30 10.58 -11.15
C ALA A 28 -4.15 10.96 -10.20
N HIS A 29 -4.23 12.13 -9.57
CA HIS A 29 -3.26 12.58 -8.58
C HIS A 29 -3.24 11.68 -7.33
N VAL A 30 -4.41 11.34 -6.78
CA VAL A 30 -4.50 10.40 -5.63
C VAL A 30 -3.92 9.03 -5.98
N LEU A 31 -4.25 8.48 -7.15
CA LEU A 31 -3.69 7.20 -7.59
C LEU A 31 -2.17 7.27 -7.78
N ASN A 32 -1.65 8.40 -8.27
CA ASN A 32 -0.23 8.62 -8.40
C ASN A 32 0.49 8.64 -7.05
N ILE A 33 -0.08 9.33 -6.05
CA ILE A 33 0.44 9.32 -4.68
C ILE A 33 0.49 7.89 -4.14
N LEU A 34 -0.61 7.15 -4.23
CA LEU A 34 -0.68 5.76 -3.74
C LEU A 34 0.36 4.86 -4.42
N ARG A 35 0.57 5.02 -5.73
CA ARG A 35 1.58 4.28 -6.47
C ARG A 35 2.99 4.62 -5.98
N THR A 36 3.32 5.90 -5.89
CA THR A 36 4.66 6.36 -5.46
C THR A 36 4.98 5.92 -4.03
N GLU A 37 4.01 6.00 -3.11
CA GLU A 37 4.21 5.54 -1.74
C GLU A 37 4.33 4.01 -1.65
N LEU A 38 3.57 3.26 -2.47
CA LEU A 38 3.73 1.81 -2.57
C LEU A 38 5.13 1.44 -3.09
N GLU A 39 5.61 2.10 -4.14
CA GLU A 39 6.96 1.91 -4.68
C GLU A 39 8.03 2.23 -3.61
N ALA A 40 7.89 3.34 -2.88
CA ALA A 40 8.79 3.69 -1.79
C ALA A 40 8.81 2.62 -0.68
N ALA A 41 7.64 2.11 -0.29
CA ALA A 41 7.53 1.03 0.68
C ALA A 41 8.20 -0.27 0.19
N MET A 42 8.05 -0.61 -1.09
CA MET A 42 8.72 -1.77 -1.70
C MET A 42 10.23 -1.62 -1.72
N VAL A 43 10.75 -0.43 -2.04
CA VAL A 43 12.19 -0.13 -1.98
C VAL A 43 12.73 -0.34 -0.56
N LEU A 44 12.04 0.23 0.44
CA LEU A 44 12.41 0.09 1.85
C LEU A 44 12.33 -1.36 2.33
N ALA A 45 11.33 -2.10 1.85
CA ALA A 45 11.15 -3.51 2.18
C ALA A 45 12.10 -4.43 1.41
N SER A 46 12.92 -3.94 0.48
CA SER A 46 13.73 -4.75 -0.45
C SER A 46 12.89 -5.74 -1.28
N CYS A 47 11.77 -5.27 -1.82
CA CYS A 47 10.93 -5.99 -2.79
C CYS A 47 11.06 -5.32 -4.16
N ARG A 48 11.47 -6.07 -5.19
CA ARG A 48 11.55 -5.53 -6.56
C ARG A 48 10.23 -5.64 -7.30
N THR A 49 9.40 -6.60 -6.92
CA THR A 49 8.10 -6.88 -7.53
C THR A 49 7.02 -7.03 -6.47
N VAL A 50 5.76 -6.79 -6.84
CA VAL A 50 4.61 -6.96 -5.93
C VAL A 50 4.51 -8.40 -5.43
N SER A 51 4.89 -9.38 -6.26
CA SER A 51 4.91 -10.81 -5.88
C SER A 51 5.93 -11.16 -4.80
N GLU A 52 6.93 -10.30 -4.55
CA GLU A 52 7.90 -10.49 -3.46
C GLU A 52 7.39 -9.95 -2.10
N ILE A 53 6.18 -9.38 -2.05
CA ILE A 53 5.56 -8.90 -0.83
C ILE A 53 4.83 -10.06 -0.15
N ASP A 54 5.49 -10.72 0.80
CA ASP A 54 4.96 -11.87 1.52
C ASP A 54 4.98 -11.68 3.06
N ALA A 55 4.48 -12.69 3.78
CA ALA A 55 4.34 -12.65 5.24
C ALA A 55 5.69 -12.53 5.99
N THR A 56 6.82 -12.86 5.36
CA THR A 56 8.16 -12.69 5.98
C THR A 56 8.53 -11.22 6.19
N ARG A 57 7.86 -10.30 5.49
CA ARG A 57 8.04 -8.84 5.63
C ARG A 57 7.16 -8.23 6.74
N LEU A 58 6.39 -9.05 7.47
CA LEU A 58 5.53 -8.58 8.54
C LEU A 58 6.23 -8.70 9.90
N LEU A 59 6.32 -7.58 10.60
CA LEU A 59 6.58 -7.57 12.03
C LEU A 59 5.23 -7.56 12.73
N THR A 60 4.84 -8.69 13.30
CA THR A 60 3.63 -8.75 14.12
C THR A 60 3.94 -8.12 15.47
N ARG A 61 3.09 -7.17 15.89
CA ARG A 61 3.17 -6.64 17.25
C ARG A 61 2.56 -7.67 18.20
N GLY A 62 3.32 -8.71 18.55
CA GLY A 62 2.78 -9.79 19.37
C GLY A 62 3.60 -11.06 19.57
N GLU A 63 4.93 -11.05 19.49
CA GLU A 63 5.75 -12.13 20.06
C GLU A 63 6.72 -11.58 21.13
N ASN A 64 6.29 -11.77 22.38
CA ASN A 64 6.99 -11.72 23.68
C ASN A 64 8.46 -11.25 23.74
N HIS A 65 8.65 -10.05 24.34
CA HIS A 65 9.83 -9.67 25.13
C HIS A 65 9.85 -10.42 26.49
N GLY A 66 9.68 -11.74 26.48
CA GLY A 66 9.52 -12.51 27.71
C GLY A 66 9.49 -14.02 27.49
N ARG A 67 10.57 -14.57 26.94
CA ARG A 67 11.13 -15.88 27.28
C ARG A 67 12.62 -15.87 27.01
#